data_AF-A0A2N3A4W6-F1
#
_entry.id   AF-A0A2N3A4W6-F1
#
_cell.length_a   1.000
_cell.length_b   1.000
_cell.length_c   1.000
_cell.angle_alpha   90.00
_cell.angle_beta   90.00
_cell.angle_gamma   90.00
#
_symmetry.space_group_name_H-M   'P 1'
#
loop_
_entity.id
_entity.type
_entity.pdbx_description
1 polymer ?
#
loop_
_entity_poly.entity_id
_entity_poly.type
_entity_poly.pdbx_seq_one_letter_code
_entity_poly.pdbx_strand_id
1 'polypeptide(L)'
;MEFIDYKKRIIKHNDPIIMIDKYHFNYNAIFSKIAGLDDFTRVSYSLNIENRAIRFSFHSNDIDEFSYLISNFKNKKTYRSTSGSLVNDHLWIKSVALLKDTSERKFKAIRIGMKNEWFIKLIPSFELKFKVNEVNQIPTSMEGIYQYRDENNKIIYIGKGNIRTRIKEIGRLSDWDISIIEVSEIGSEALQFEWENYWINRFMEKNNGKLPFHNRNQGNKSNNR
;
A
#
# COMPACT_ATOMS: atom_id res chain seq x y z
N MET A 1 -14.03 -25.00 -0.93
CA MET A 1 -14.05 -23.59 -1.36
C MET A 1 -14.10 -22.76 -0.08
N GLU A 2 -12.97 -22.21 0.36
CA GLU A 2 -12.95 -21.36 1.55
C GLU A 2 -13.44 -19.98 1.17
N PHE A 3 -14.56 -19.56 1.77
CA PHE A 3 -15.06 -18.20 1.65
C PHE A 3 -14.23 -17.33 2.60
N ILE A 4 -13.47 -16.38 2.05
CA ILE A 4 -12.78 -15.36 2.85
C ILE A 4 -13.71 -14.15 2.95
N ASP A 5 -14.06 -13.77 4.18
CA ASP A 5 -14.88 -12.59 4.45
C ASP A 5 -14.19 -11.32 3.92
N TYR A 6 -14.84 -10.66 2.96
CA TYR A 6 -14.41 -9.34 2.51
C TYR A 6 -14.63 -8.30 3.61
N LYS A 7 -13.52 -7.78 4.17
CA LYS A 7 -13.55 -6.67 5.11
C LYS A 7 -13.22 -5.37 4.38
N LYS A 8 -14.26 -4.61 3.99
CA LYS A 8 -14.06 -3.25 3.48
C LYS A 8 -13.28 -2.45 4.53
N ARG A 9 -12.17 -1.86 4.12
CA ARG A 9 -11.38 -0.96 4.96
C ARG A 9 -12.15 0.35 5.14
N ILE A 10 -12.90 0.43 6.24
CA ILE A 10 -13.63 1.64 6.62
C ILE A 10 -12.78 2.38 7.66
N ILE A 11 -12.15 3.47 7.23
CA ILE A 11 -11.58 4.44 8.17
C ILE A 11 -12.73 5.30 8.67
N LYS A 12 -13.05 5.17 9.95
CA LYS A 12 -14.10 5.96 10.60
C LYS A 12 -13.55 7.32 10.98
N HIS A 13 -14.45 8.30 11.08
CA HIS A 13 -14.10 9.65 11.56
C HIS A 13 -13.36 9.61 12.91
N ASN A 14 -13.74 8.66 13.77
CA ASN A 14 -13.19 8.52 15.12
C ASN A 14 -11.97 7.59 15.23
N ASP A 15 -11.39 7.15 14.10
CA ASP A 15 -10.20 6.30 14.16
C ASP A 15 -8.92 7.13 14.42
N PRO A 16 -7.95 6.56 15.17
CA PRO A 16 -6.60 7.11 15.23
C PRO A 16 -5.90 6.84 13.89
N ILE A 17 -5.54 7.89 13.15
CA ILE A 17 -5.05 7.79 11.78
C ILE A 17 -3.64 8.39 11.66
N ILE A 18 -2.77 7.65 10.99
CA ILE A 18 -1.49 8.12 10.47
C ILE A 18 -1.58 8.20 8.95
N MET A 19 -1.23 9.34 8.37
CA MET A 19 -1.17 9.55 6.93
C MET A 19 0.27 9.65 6.46
N ILE A 20 0.59 9.01 5.33
CA ILE A 20 1.92 9.04 4.72
C ILE A 20 1.95 10.06 3.59
N ASP A 21 2.82 11.06 3.72
CA ASP A 21 3.18 11.97 2.64
C ASP A 21 4.65 11.76 2.23
N LYS A 22 5.08 12.45 1.16
CA LYS A 22 6.43 12.35 0.61
C LYS A 22 7.56 12.61 1.63
N TYR A 23 7.30 13.46 2.63
CA TYR A 23 8.31 13.92 3.59
C TYR A 23 7.91 13.75 5.05
N HIS A 24 6.65 13.41 5.32
CA HIS A 24 6.13 13.40 6.68
C HIS A 24 5.16 12.25 6.91
N PHE A 25 5.14 11.76 8.15
CA PHE A 25 3.98 11.11 8.70
C PHE A 25 3.13 12.14 9.42
N ASN A 26 1.84 12.20 9.10
CA ASN A 26 0.90 13.13 9.72
C ASN A 26 -0.04 12.36 10.65
N TYR A 27 -0.23 12.88 11.84
CA TYR A 27 -1.05 12.30 12.90
C TYR A 27 -2.35 13.10 13.02
N ASN A 28 -3.50 12.45 12.86
CA ASN A 28 -4.77 13.15 13.04
C ASN A 28 -4.98 13.53 14.52
N ALA A 29 -5.95 14.39 14.79
CA ALA A 29 -6.18 14.90 16.14
C ALA A 29 -6.56 13.80 17.15
N ILE A 30 -7.22 12.75 16.67
CA ILE A 30 -7.64 11.62 17.50
C ILE A 30 -6.44 10.78 17.90
N PHE A 31 -5.58 10.42 16.94
CA PHE A 31 -4.32 9.76 17.23
C PHE A 31 -3.51 10.59 18.22
N SER A 32 -3.36 11.89 17.93
CA SER A 32 -2.54 12.80 18.73
C SER A 32 -2.99 12.83 20.20
N LYS A 33 -4.31 12.89 20.43
CA LYS A 33 -4.90 12.84 21.78
C LYS A 33 -4.71 11.49 22.46
N ILE A 34 -4.99 10.38 21.78
CA ILE A 34 -4.94 9.03 22.38
C ILE A 34 -3.50 8.61 22.65
N ALA A 35 -2.57 9.00 21.78
CA ALA A 35 -1.15 8.72 21.92
C ALA A 35 -0.42 9.71 22.85
N GLY A 36 -1.09 10.77 23.33
CA GLY A 36 -0.48 11.77 24.20
C GLY A 36 0.70 12.51 23.55
N LEU A 37 0.57 12.89 22.27
CA LEU A 37 1.70 13.47 21.53
C LEU A 37 2.21 14.81 22.07
N ASP A 38 1.43 15.47 22.94
CA ASP A 38 1.87 16.69 23.63
C ASP A 38 3.07 16.43 24.57
N ASP A 39 3.24 15.19 25.04
CA ASP A 39 4.31 14.78 25.97
C ASP A 39 5.59 14.27 25.26
N PHE A 40 5.59 14.29 23.92
CA PHE A 40 6.67 13.72 23.10
C PHE A 40 7.22 14.74 22.10
N THR A 41 8.55 14.77 21.98
CA THR A 41 9.26 15.63 21.04
C THR A 41 9.87 14.83 19.88
N ARG A 42 9.99 13.51 20.05
CA ARG A 42 10.70 12.62 19.13
C ARG A 42 9.93 11.34 18.84
N VAL A 43 10.16 10.78 17.65
CA VAL A 43 9.67 9.47 17.23
C VAL A 43 10.78 8.68 16.55
N SER A 44 10.88 7.39 16.87
CA SER A 44 11.72 6.44 16.14
C SER A 44 10.84 5.47 15.35
N TYR A 45 11.31 5.04 14.19
CA TYR A 45 10.58 4.12 13.32
C TYR A 45 11.25 2.75 13.31
N SER A 46 10.46 1.67 13.30
CA SER A 46 10.96 0.32 13.02
C SER A 46 10.13 -0.31 11.92
N LEU A 47 10.77 -1.04 11.00
CA LEU A 47 10.11 -1.63 9.84
C LEU A 47 10.01 -3.15 9.98
N ASN A 48 8.84 -3.68 9.63
CA ASN A 48 8.67 -5.09 9.31
C ASN A 48 8.42 -5.19 7.80
N ILE A 49 9.47 -5.53 7.05
CA ILE A 49 9.45 -5.52 5.58
C ILE A 49 8.48 -6.58 5.04
N GLU A 50 8.51 -7.78 5.62
CA GLU A 50 7.66 -8.91 5.23
C GLU A 50 6.17 -8.56 5.32
N ASN A 51 5.77 -7.91 6.42
CA ASN A 51 4.38 -7.53 6.66
C ASN A 51 4.04 -6.12 6.19
N ARG A 52 4.99 -5.41 5.58
CA ARG A 52 4.88 -4.00 5.17
C ARG A 52 4.32 -3.12 6.29
N ALA A 53 4.84 -3.29 7.50
CA ALA A 53 4.38 -2.56 8.67
C ALA A 53 5.44 -1.58 9.18
N ILE A 54 4.96 -0.45 9.70
CA ILE A 54 5.79 0.60 10.31
C ILE A 54 5.35 0.75 11.76
N ARG A 55 6.29 0.54 12.69
CA ARG A 55 6.14 0.84 14.11
C ARG A 55 6.66 2.24 14.41
N PHE A 56 5.96 2.93 15.29
CA PHE A 56 6.23 4.27 15.80
C PHE A 56 6.44 4.18 17.31
N SER A 57 7.60 4.58 17.78
CA SER A 57 7.93 4.67 19.20
C SER A 57 8.13 6.13 19.56
N PHE A 58 7.33 6.64 20.51
CA PHE A 58 7.32 8.07 20.88
C PHE A 58 8.15 8.33 22.13
N HIS A 59 8.90 9.43 22.13
CA HIS A 59 9.94 9.72 23.10
C HIS A 59 9.94 11.20 23.52
N SER A 60 10.10 11.46 24.81
CA SER A 60 10.07 12.82 25.37
C SER A 60 11.41 13.54 25.22
N ASN A 61 12.49 12.77 25.04
CA ASN A 61 13.86 13.25 24.89
C ASN A 61 14.51 12.64 23.65
N ASP A 62 15.62 13.24 23.23
CA ASP A 62 16.50 12.66 22.21
C ASP A 62 17.07 11.34 22.74
N ILE A 63 16.82 10.26 22.01
CA ILE A 63 17.31 8.92 22.36
C ILE A 63 18.57 8.60 21.57
N ASP A 64 18.54 8.88 20.27
CA ASP A 64 19.62 8.60 19.33
C ASP A 64 19.50 9.46 18.07
N GLU A 65 20.47 9.30 17.17
CA GLU A 65 20.52 9.94 15.84
C GLU A 65 19.41 9.50 14.89
N PHE A 66 18.69 8.41 15.21
CA PHE A 66 17.58 7.87 14.42
C PHE A 66 16.21 8.34 14.94
N SER A 67 16.19 9.33 15.82
CA SER A 67 14.97 9.93 16.37
C SER A 67 14.57 11.21 15.61
N TYR A 68 13.35 11.18 15.07
CA TYR A 68 12.82 12.23 14.21
C TYR A 68 11.96 13.22 15.00
N LEU A 69 12.05 14.50 14.65
CA LEU A 69 11.29 15.56 15.31
C LEU A 69 9.79 15.38 15.08
N ILE A 70 9.03 15.51 16.18
CA ILE A 70 7.58 15.68 16.15
C ILE A 70 7.30 17.18 16.23
N SER A 71 6.43 17.67 15.35
CA SER A 71 6.03 19.07 15.33
C SER A 71 4.53 19.21 15.22
N ASN A 72 3.99 20.24 15.87
CA ASN A 72 2.60 20.63 15.72
C ASN A 72 2.35 21.18 14.31
N PHE A 73 1.24 20.79 13.71
CA PHE A 73 0.83 21.21 12.37
C PHE A 73 -0.52 21.94 12.43
N LYS A 74 -0.58 23.12 11.81
CA LYS A 74 -1.77 23.95 11.48
C LYS A 74 -2.78 24.34 12.58
N ASN A 75 -2.97 23.62 13.70
CA ASN A 75 -4.04 23.94 14.69
C ASN A 75 -3.84 23.35 16.12
N LYS A 76 -2.61 23.23 16.63
CA LYS A 76 -2.25 22.71 17.99
C LYS A 76 -2.73 21.29 18.37
N LYS A 77 -3.50 20.60 17.52
CA LYS A 77 -4.06 19.27 17.83
C LYS A 77 -3.65 18.19 16.83
N THR A 78 -3.02 18.56 15.72
CA THR A 78 -2.50 17.61 14.74
C THR A 78 -1.00 17.73 14.72
N TYR A 79 -0.32 16.59 14.67
CA TYR A 79 1.12 16.51 14.69
C TYR A 79 1.64 15.94 13.38
N ARG A 80 2.93 16.13 13.13
CA ARG A 80 3.66 15.44 12.08
C ARG A 80 5.07 15.13 12.53
N SER A 81 5.68 14.13 11.90
CA SER A 81 7.09 13.84 12.04
C SER A 81 7.77 13.74 10.69
N THR A 82 9.05 14.07 10.63
CA THR A 82 9.86 13.97 9.41
C THR A 82 10.14 12.51 9.09
N SER A 83 9.88 12.10 7.85
CA SER A 83 10.09 10.72 7.39
C SER A 83 10.72 10.63 6.00
N GLY A 84 11.25 11.74 5.48
CA GLY A 84 11.71 11.84 4.10
C GLY A 84 12.79 10.83 3.71
N SER A 85 13.76 10.54 4.60
CA SER A 85 14.75 9.48 4.37
C SER A 85 14.06 8.11 4.25
N LEU A 86 13.34 7.71 5.28
CA LEU A 86 12.60 6.45 5.35
C LEU A 86 11.66 6.23 4.15
N VAL A 87 10.94 7.26 3.72
CA VAL A 87 10.04 7.19 2.56
C VAL A 87 10.84 6.99 1.26
N ASN A 88 12.02 7.60 1.12
CA ASN A 88 12.83 7.47 -0.08
C ASN A 88 13.65 6.17 -0.13
N ASP A 89 14.08 5.67 1.01
CA ASP A 89 14.93 4.48 1.13
C ASP A 89 14.13 3.18 0.92
N HIS A 90 12.81 3.23 1.10
CA HIS A 90 11.93 2.06 0.97
C HIS A 90 10.85 2.28 -0.10
N LEU A 91 11.05 1.65 -1.26
CA LEU A 91 10.16 1.77 -2.43
C LEU A 91 8.68 1.51 -2.11
N TRP A 92 8.38 0.52 -1.27
CA TRP A 92 7.01 0.18 -0.88
C TRP A 92 6.35 1.27 -0.03
N ILE A 93 7.11 2.04 0.76
CA ILE A 93 6.61 3.21 1.49
C ILE A 93 6.45 4.39 0.50
N LYS A 94 7.45 4.60 -0.36
CA LYS A 94 7.44 5.64 -1.39
C LYS A 94 6.22 5.54 -2.30
N SER A 95 5.91 4.34 -2.77
CA SER A 95 4.80 4.13 -3.69
C SER A 95 3.46 4.52 -3.04
N VAL A 96 3.26 4.15 -1.77
CA VAL A 96 2.10 4.59 -0.98
C VAL A 96 2.07 6.11 -0.86
N ALA A 97 3.18 6.75 -0.49
CA ALA A 97 3.26 8.20 -0.31
C ALA A 97 2.89 9.00 -1.57
N LEU A 98 3.11 8.41 -2.76
CA LEU A 98 2.88 9.00 -4.08
C LEU A 98 1.48 8.69 -4.66
N LEU A 99 0.64 7.91 -3.97
CA LEU A 99 -0.73 7.66 -4.41
C LEU A 99 -1.53 8.97 -4.49
N LYS A 100 -2.16 9.22 -5.65
CA LYS A 100 -2.96 10.43 -5.89
C LYS A 100 -4.17 10.52 -4.95
N ASP A 101 -4.76 9.38 -4.63
CA ASP A 101 -5.90 9.31 -3.73
C ASP A 101 -5.45 9.37 -2.28
N THR A 102 -5.77 10.48 -1.62
CA THR A 102 -5.38 10.71 -0.22
C THR A 102 -5.99 9.69 0.75
N SER A 103 -7.10 9.03 0.40
CA SER A 103 -7.70 8.00 1.26
C SER A 103 -6.82 6.75 1.35
N GLU A 104 -6.04 6.46 0.30
CA GLU A 104 -5.10 5.32 0.27
C GLU A 104 -3.83 5.57 1.05
N ARG A 105 -3.57 6.84 1.39
CA ARG A 105 -2.41 7.26 2.15
C ARG A 105 -2.69 7.34 3.65
N LYS A 106 -3.93 7.07 4.08
CA LYS A 106 -4.37 7.11 5.48
C LYS A 106 -4.41 5.70 6.05
N PHE A 107 -3.93 5.54 7.28
CA PHE A 107 -3.88 4.25 7.95
C PHE A 107 -4.35 4.32 9.38
N LYS A 108 -5.28 3.43 9.74
CA LYS A 108 -5.66 3.22 11.12
C LYS A 108 -4.46 2.71 11.90
N ALA A 109 -4.09 3.43 12.95
CA ALA A 109 -3.04 3.03 13.85
C ALA A 109 -3.57 2.07 14.90
N ILE A 110 -2.74 1.09 15.26
CA ILE A 110 -3.04 0.12 16.31
C ILE A 110 -1.96 0.25 17.37
N ARG A 111 -2.36 0.37 18.64
CA ARG A 111 -1.43 0.41 19.76
C ARG A 111 -0.86 -1.00 20.01
N ILE A 112 0.44 -1.11 20.24
CA ILE A 112 1.11 -2.36 20.57
C ILE A 112 1.50 -2.34 22.05
N GLY A 113 0.94 -3.27 22.82
CA GLY A 113 1.27 -3.43 24.24
C GLY A 113 0.90 -2.21 25.08
N MET A 114 1.54 -2.10 26.26
CA MET A 114 1.27 -1.03 27.22
C MET A 114 2.11 0.23 26.98
N LYS A 115 3.21 0.12 26.22
CA LYS A 115 4.08 1.25 25.85
C LYS A 115 3.39 2.19 24.86
N ASN A 116 3.92 3.41 24.69
CA ASN A 116 3.48 4.36 23.66
C ASN A 116 4.03 3.95 22.29
N GLU A 117 3.74 2.72 21.89
CA GLU A 117 4.12 2.14 20.62
C GLU A 117 2.87 1.92 19.77
N TRP A 118 2.96 2.34 18.51
CA TRP A 118 1.87 2.23 17.55
C TRP A 118 2.38 1.63 16.26
N PHE A 119 1.52 0.99 15.49
CA PHE A 119 1.89 0.59 14.13
C PHE A 119 0.77 0.80 13.13
N ILE A 120 1.17 0.87 11.87
CA ILE A 120 0.30 0.78 10.71
C ILE A 120 0.79 -0.33 9.78
N LYS A 121 -0.15 -1.00 9.12
CA LYS A 121 0.12 -1.94 8.04
C LYS A 121 -0.18 -1.26 6.71
N LEU A 122 0.81 -1.20 5.82
CA LEU A 122 0.66 -0.56 4.51
C LEU A 122 0.05 -1.53 3.50
N ILE A 123 -0.59 -0.92 2.50
CA ILE A 123 -1.19 -1.62 1.38
C ILE A 123 -0.14 -1.70 0.27
N PRO A 124 0.17 -2.90 -0.26
CA PRO A 124 1.02 -3.04 -1.44
C PRO A 124 0.48 -2.18 -2.58
N SER A 125 1.33 -1.39 -3.23
CA SER A 125 0.88 -0.31 -4.13
C SER A 125 1.65 -0.28 -5.45
N PHE A 126 2.02 -1.46 -5.93
CA PHE A 126 2.68 -1.69 -7.22
C PHE A 126 3.98 -0.88 -7.36
N GLU A 127 4.86 -0.99 -6.37
CA GLU A 127 6.06 -0.17 -6.23
C GLU A 127 7.16 -0.43 -7.28
N LEU A 128 7.18 -1.60 -7.90
CA LEU A 128 8.12 -1.94 -8.97
C LEU A 128 7.43 -1.76 -10.33
N LYS A 129 8.16 -1.24 -11.31
CA LYS A 129 7.63 -0.99 -12.66
C LYS A 129 8.59 -1.52 -13.71
N PHE A 130 8.03 -2.20 -14.72
CA PHE A 130 8.76 -2.75 -15.84
C PHE A 130 8.05 -2.38 -17.13
N LYS A 131 8.80 -2.06 -18.18
CA LYS A 131 8.25 -2.02 -19.53
C LYS A 131 7.99 -3.44 -20.03
N VAL A 132 7.10 -3.58 -20.98
CA VAL A 132 6.77 -4.89 -21.58
C VAL A 132 7.99 -5.60 -22.18
N ASN A 133 8.94 -4.86 -22.74
CA ASN A 133 10.20 -5.40 -23.28
C ASN A 133 11.22 -5.78 -22.19
N GLU A 134 10.96 -5.42 -20.93
CA GLU A 134 11.81 -5.70 -19.76
C GLU A 134 11.27 -6.87 -18.91
N VAL A 135 10.25 -7.61 -19.38
CA VAL A 135 9.66 -8.75 -18.66
C VAL A 135 10.69 -9.80 -18.21
N ASN A 136 11.80 -9.93 -18.93
CA ASN A 136 12.86 -10.86 -18.55
C ASN A 136 13.68 -10.42 -17.33
N GLN A 137 13.58 -9.15 -16.91
CA GLN A 137 14.20 -8.63 -15.68
C GLN A 137 13.39 -9.00 -14.43
N ILE A 138 12.13 -9.40 -14.59
CA ILE A 138 11.31 -9.88 -13.47
C ILE A 138 11.86 -11.26 -13.03
N PRO A 139 12.20 -11.45 -11.74
CA PRO A 139 12.65 -12.75 -11.25
C PRO A 139 11.61 -13.84 -11.50
N THR A 140 12.08 -15.04 -11.88
CA THR A 140 11.19 -16.19 -12.14
C THR A 140 10.43 -16.65 -10.90
N SER A 141 10.98 -16.42 -9.71
CA SER A 141 10.36 -16.76 -8.42
C SER A 141 9.49 -15.65 -7.82
N MET A 142 9.37 -14.49 -8.49
CA MET A 142 8.64 -13.37 -7.92
C MET A 142 7.13 -13.65 -7.91
N GLU A 143 6.57 -13.70 -6.71
CA GLU A 143 5.14 -13.85 -6.48
C GLU A 143 4.55 -12.57 -5.90
N GLY A 144 3.30 -12.28 -6.25
CA GLY A 144 2.68 -11.08 -5.74
C GLY A 144 1.41 -10.69 -6.48
N ILE A 145 1.12 -9.39 -6.43
CA ILE A 145 0.09 -8.76 -7.24
C ILE A 145 0.72 -7.93 -8.34
N TYR A 146 0.03 -7.83 -9.46
CA TYR A 146 0.45 -7.05 -10.61
C TYR A 146 -0.73 -6.36 -11.27
N GLN A 147 -0.44 -5.26 -11.96
CA GLN A 147 -1.39 -4.62 -12.86
C GLN A 147 -0.72 -4.24 -14.18
N TYR A 148 -1.49 -4.33 -15.25
CA TYR A 148 -1.06 -3.94 -16.58
C TYR A 148 -1.64 -2.59 -16.94
N ARG A 149 -0.83 -1.79 -17.61
CA ARG A 149 -1.26 -0.52 -18.20
C ARG A 149 -0.99 -0.48 -19.69
N ASP A 150 -1.91 0.14 -20.40
CA ASP A 150 -1.74 0.49 -21.81
C ASP A 150 -0.81 1.72 -21.98
N GLU A 151 -0.57 2.11 -23.23
CA GLU A 151 0.21 3.31 -23.60
C GLU A 151 -0.36 4.62 -23.03
N ASN A 152 -1.67 4.65 -22.75
CA ASN A 152 -2.38 5.78 -22.15
C ASN A 152 -2.33 5.74 -20.62
N ASN A 153 -1.52 4.86 -20.03
CA ASN A 153 -1.35 4.67 -18.60
C ASN A 153 -2.65 4.24 -17.88
N LYS A 154 -3.62 3.67 -18.60
CA LYS A 154 -4.88 3.17 -18.04
C LYS A 154 -4.69 1.74 -17.56
N ILE A 155 -5.24 1.41 -16.40
CA ILE A 155 -5.23 0.04 -15.88
C ILE A 155 -6.19 -0.81 -16.72
N ILE A 156 -5.66 -1.85 -17.35
CA ILE A 156 -6.43 -2.76 -18.23
C ILE A 156 -6.60 -4.15 -17.63
N TYR A 157 -5.76 -4.52 -16.66
CA TYR A 157 -5.83 -5.77 -15.92
C TYR A 157 -5.19 -5.64 -14.53
N ILE A 158 -5.74 -6.35 -13.54
CA ILE A 158 -5.15 -6.55 -12.21
C ILE A 158 -5.18 -8.06 -11.93
N GLY A 159 -4.07 -8.61 -11.44
CA GLY A 159 -3.96 -10.04 -11.16
C GLY A 159 -3.00 -10.39 -10.04
N LYS A 160 -2.96 -11.67 -9.67
CA LYS A 160 -1.98 -12.24 -8.72
C LYS A 160 -1.25 -13.49 -9.21
N GLY A 161 -0.24 -13.90 -8.44
CA GLY A 161 0.49 -15.16 -8.58
C GLY A 161 1.94 -14.97 -8.98
N ASN A 162 2.55 -16.00 -9.59
CA ASN A 162 3.89 -15.90 -10.16
C ASN A 162 3.90 -14.93 -11.34
N ILE A 163 4.46 -13.74 -11.13
CA ILE A 163 4.28 -12.60 -12.02
C ILE A 163 4.82 -12.92 -13.42
N ARG A 164 6.06 -13.42 -13.51
CA ARG A 164 6.70 -13.66 -14.82
C ARG A 164 5.99 -14.76 -15.61
N THR A 165 5.61 -15.86 -14.96
CA THR A 165 4.88 -16.95 -15.60
C THR A 165 3.54 -16.46 -16.12
N ARG A 166 2.81 -15.71 -15.29
CA ARG A 166 1.50 -15.13 -15.65
C ARG A 166 1.58 -14.16 -16.81
N ILE A 167 2.63 -13.35 -16.93
CA ILE A 167 2.79 -12.41 -18.06
C ILE A 167 3.02 -13.17 -19.37
N LYS A 168 3.78 -14.28 -19.33
CA LYS A 168 4.11 -15.10 -20.50
C LYS A 168 3.00 -16.06 -20.93
N GLU A 169 1.87 -16.10 -20.22
CA GLU A 169 0.70 -16.85 -20.68
C GLU A 169 0.27 -16.36 -22.06
N ILE A 170 -0.02 -17.31 -22.95
CA ILE A 170 -0.33 -17.08 -24.36
C ILE A 170 -1.43 -16.00 -24.51
N GLY A 171 -1.21 -15.05 -25.41
CA GLY A 171 -2.16 -13.99 -25.77
C GLY A 171 -2.05 -12.71 -24.96
N ARG A 172 -1.39 -12.70 -23.79
CA ARG A 172 -1.31 -11.46 -22.98
C ARG A 172 -0.36 -10.43 -23.59
N LEU A 173 0.86 -10.84 -23.93
CA LEU A 173 1.87 -9.94 -24.47
C LEU A 173 1.60 -9.54 -25.93
N SER A 174 0.85 -10.35 -26.67
CA SER A 174 0.55 -10.10 -28.09
C SER A 174 -0.76 -9.35 -28.32
N ASP A 175 -1.78 -9.53 -27.47
CA ASP A 175 -3.15 -9.12 -27.80
C ASP A 175 -3.69 -8.00 -26.89
N TRP A 176 -3.00 -7.65 -25.79
CA TRP A 176 -3.54 -6.75 -24.76
C TRP A 176 -2.88 -5.36 -24.73
N ASP A 177 -2.06 -5.02 -25.73
CA ASP A 177 -1.40 -3.71 -25.86
C ASP A 177 -0.72 -3.22 -24.56
N ILE A 178 -0.07 -4.15 -23.84
CA ILE A 178 0.55 -3.87 -22.55
C ILE A 178 1.79 -3.00 -22.77
N SER A 179 1.84 -1.83 -22.15
CA SER A 179 2.99 -0.94 -22.14
C SER A 179 3.82 -1.07 -20.86
N ILE A 180 3.15 -1.05 -19.71
CA ILE A 180 3.78 -1.05 -18.37
C ILE A 180 3.18 -2.15 -17.51
N ILE A 181 4.05 -2.79 -16.74
CA ILE A 181 3.72 -3.80 -15.74
C ILE A 181 4.15 -3.25 -14.39
N GLU A 182 3.21 -3.05 -13.48
CA GLU A 182 3.49 -2.58 -12.12
C GLU A 182 3.21 -3.72 -11.14
N VAL A 183 4.11 -3.95 -10.18
CA VAL A 183 4.08 -5.15 -9.33
C VAL A 183 4.39 -4.85 -7.87
N SER A 184 3.81 -5.65 -6.97
CA SER A 184 4.19 -5.71 -5.55
C SER A 184 4.48 -7.14 -5.17
N GLU A 185 5.67 -7.41 -4.63
CA GLU A 185 6.05 -8.76 -4.18
C GLU A 185 5.36 -9.11 -2.86
N ILE A 186 4.71 -10.27 -2.83
CA ILE A 186 3.94 -10.81 -1.70
C ILE A 186 4.04 -12.34 -1.75
N GLY A 187 4.81 -12.96 -0.85
CA GLY A 187 5.01 -14.41 -0.85
C GLY A 187 3.82 -15.23 -0.33
N SER A 188 2.89 -14.64 0.43
CA SER A 188 1.71 -15.35 0.93
C SER A 188 0.57 -15.32 -0.08
N GLU A 189 0.12 -16.48 -0.55
CA GLU A 189 -1.02 -16.58 -1.47
C GLU A 189 -2.31 -15.97 -0.89
N ALA A 190 -2.56 -16.17 0.40
CA ALA A 190 -3.72 -15.58 1.08
C ALA A 190 -3.68 -14.04 1.02
N LEU A 191 -2.52 -13.44 1.28
CA LEU A 191 -2.34 -11.99 1.15
C LEU A 191 -2.42 -11.53 -0.31
N GLN A 192 -1.88 -12.30 -1.26
CA GLN A 192 -2.01 -11.99 -2.68
C GLN A 192 -3.50 -11.90 -3.09
N PHE A 193 -4.32 -12.86 -2.66
CA PHE A 193 -5.76 -12.86 -2.92
C PHE A 193 -6.48 -11.68 -2.24
N GLU A 194 -6.15 -11.40 -0.98
CA GLU A 194 -6.69 -10.23 -0.26
C GLU A 194 -6.41 -8.93 -1.03
N TRP A 195 -5.16 -8.72 -1.44
CA TRP A 195 -4.74 -7.47 -2.07
C TRP A 195 -5.17 -7.33 -3.52
N GLU A 196 -5.23 -8.42 -4.29
CA GLU A 196 -5.83 -8.43 -5.63
C GLU A 196 -7.30 -7.98 -5.56
N ASN A 197 -8.09 -8.61 -4.69
CA ASN A 197 -9.49 -8.26 -4.51
C ASN A 197 -9.67 -6.81 -4.06
N TYR A 198 -8.82 -6.35 -3.13
CA TYR A 198 -8.82 -4.95 -2.72
C TYR A 198 -8.63 -4.02 -3.92
N TRP A 199 -7.60 -4.23 -4.76
CA TRP A 199 -7.34 -3.33 -5.89
C TRP A 199 -8.39 -3.41 -7.00
N ILE A 200 -8.95 -4.60 -7.27
CA ILE A 200 -10.08 -4.75 -8.19
C ILE A 200 -11.30 -3.97 -7.68
N ASN A 201 -11.64 -4.10 -6.40
CA ASN A 201 -12.75 -3.36 -5.80
C ASN A 201 -12.52 -1.84 -5.85
N ARG A 202 -11.31 -1.37 -5.55
CA ARG A 202 -10.97 0.06 -5.65
C ARG A 202 -11.02 0.56 -7.09
N PHE A 203 -10.63 -0.25 -8.07
CA PHE A 203 -10.82 0.09 -9.47
C PHE A 203 -12.31 0.24 -9.80
N MET A 204 -13.15 -0.70 -9.39
CA MET A 204 -14.60 -0.63 -9.63
C MET A 204 -15.24 0.59 -8.97
N GLU A 205 -14.88 0.91 -7.72
CA GLU A 205 -15.36 2.11 -7.02
C GLU A 205 -15.05 3.40 -7.80
N LYS A 206 -13.90 3.47 -8.47
CA LYS A 206 -13.47 4.62 -9.27
C LYS A 206 -14.04 4.62 -10.70
N ASN A 207 -14.55 3.49 -11.17
CA ASN A 207 -14.99 3.28 -12.55
C ASN A 207 -16.47 2.87 -12.63
N ASN A 208 -17.31 3.36 -11.71
CA ASN A 208 -18.75 3.13 -11.69
C ASN A 208 -19.14 1.64 -11.76
N GLY A 209 -18.46 0.81 -10.96
CA GLY A 209 -18.70 -0.63 -10.87
C GLY A 209 -18.08 -1.46 -11.99
N LYS A 210 -17.36 -0.85 -12.94
CA LYS A 210 -16.75 -1.59 -14.05
C LYS A 210 -15.41 -2.21 -13.65
N LEU A 211 -15.20 -3.47 -14.04
CA LEU A 211 -13.90 -4.14 -13.96
C LEU A 211 -12.91 -3.58 -15.00
N PRO A 212 -11.59 -3.77 -14.78
CA PRO A 212 -10.62 -3.58 -15.86
C PRO A 212 -10.99 -4.45 -17.07
N PHE A 213 -10.67 -3.97 -18.27
CA PHE A 213 -11.18 -4.53 -19.53
C PHE A 213 -10.93 -6.04 -19.67
N HIS A 214 -9.70 -6.49 -19.38
CA HIS A 214 -9.34 -7.90 -19.52
C HIS A 214 -9.74 -8.77 -18.32
N ASN A 215 -9.99 -8.18 -17.13
CA ASN A 215 -10.56 -8.92 -16.00
C ASN A 215 -11.99 -9.39 -16.31
N ARG A 216 -12.80 -8.55 -16.96
CA ARG A 216 -14.17 -8.89 -17.38
C ARG A 216 -14.21 -10.10 -18.30
N ASN A 217 -13.29 -10.15 -19.27
CA ASN A 217 -13.29 -11.17 -20.30
C ASN A 217 -12.80 -12.54 -19.78
N GLN A 218 -12.00 -12.59 -18.71
CA GLN A 218 -11.63 -13.84 -18.05
C GLN A 218 -12.75 -14.41 -17.15
N GLY A 219 -13.45 -13.56 -16.38
CA GLY A 219 -14.56 -14.00 -15.53
C GLY A 219 -15.73 -14.63 -16.30
N ASN A 220 -15.98 -14.18 -17.53
CA ASN A 220 -17.01 -14.77 -18.40
C ASN A 220 -16.58 -16.11 -19.03
N LYS A 221 -15.27 -16.38 -19.17
CA LYS A 221 -14.78 -17.67 -19.70
C LYS A 221 -14.89 -18.80 -18.68
N SER A 222 -14.89 -18.51 -17.37
CA SER A 222 -15.03 -19.52 -16.31
C SER A 222 -16.48 -19.98 -16.07
N ASN A 223 -17.50 -19.24 -16.53
CA ASN A 223 -18.91 -19.60 -16.36
C ASN A 223 -19.47 -20.49 -17.48
N ASN A 224 -18.64 -20.93 -18.44
CA ASN A 224 -19.01 -21.85 -19.51
C ASN A 224 -18.25 -23.19 -19.42
N ARG A 225 -18.06 -23.72 -18.21
CA ARG A 225 -17.60 -25.10 -17.99
C ARG A 225 -18.42 -25.77 -16.90
#